data_AF-A0A2R6EJM2-F1
#
_entry.id   AF-A0A2R6EJM2-F1
#
_cell.length_a   1.000
_cell.length_b   1.000
_cell.length_c   1.000
_cell.angle_alpha   90.00
_cell.angle_beta   90.00
_cell.angle_gamma   90.00
#
_symmetry.space_group_name_H-M   'P 1'
#
loop_
_entity.id
_entity.type
_entity.pdbx_description
1 polymer ?
#
loop_
_entity_poly.entity_id
_entity_poly.type
_entity_poly.pdbx_seq_one_letter_code
_entity_poly.pdbx_strand_id
1 'polypeptide(L)'
;MTEDAAESVLWVWTIVELLFFVVLFGLLFESVTGSENVLSSLSRQLRLAALAFVGGQLLAPLWVYYDLRRRHDSGLLWVHVTAMPLLNVFGLLGYLAHRQRRSAE
;
A
#
# COMPACT_ATOMS: atom_id res chain seq x y z
N MET A 1 -3.49 -17.08 21.39
CA MET A 1 -3.38 -15.93 22.32
C MET A 1 -2.30 -14.93 21.90
N THR A 2 -1.03 -15.30 21.73
CA THR A 2 0.01 -14.35 21.27
C THR A 2 -0.05 -14.07 19.77
N GLU A 3 -0.38 -15.07 18.94
CA GLU A 3 -0.51 -14.93 17.49
C GLU A 3 -1.68 -14.04 17.08
N ASP A 4 -2.87 -14.26 17.67
CA ASP A 4 -4.07 -13.44 17.39
C ASP A 4 -3.86 -11.95 17.74
N ALA A 5 -3.11 -11.69 18.81
CA ALA A 5 -2.75 -10.34 19.23
C ALA A 5 -1.77 -9.69 18.26
N ALA A 6 -0.75 -10.43 17.81
CA ALA A 6 0.20 -9.94 16.80
C ALA A 6 -0.48 -9.64 15.46
N GLU A 7 -1.37 -10.53 15.01
CA GLU A 7 -2.17 -10.34 13.79
C GLU A 7 -3.07 -9.10 13.89
N SER A 8 -3.75 -8.92 15.03
CA SER A 8 -4.59 -7.74 15.27
C SER A 8 -3.77 -6.44 15.24
N VAL A 9 -2.59 -6.43 15.85
CA VAL A 9 -1.70 -5.25 15.84
C VAL A 9 -1.22 -4.93 14.43
N LEU A 10 -0.82 -5.94 13.65
CA LEU A 10 -0.41 -5.76 12.25
C LEU A 10 -1.54 -5.17 11.39
N TRP A 11 -2.78 -5.61 11.61
CA TRP A 11 -3.94 -5.06 10.92
C TRP A 11 -4.20 -3.60 11.27
N VAL A 12 -4.20 -3.26 12.56
CA VAL A 12 -4.40 -1.88 13.01
C VAL A 12 -3.35 -0.97 12.39
N TRP A 13 -2.08 -1.38 12.43
CA TRP A 13 -1.00 -0.60 11.84
C TRP A 13 -1.14 -0.47 10.33
N THR A 14 -1.42 -1.56 9.62
CA THR A 14 -1.66 -1.56 8.16
C THR A 14 -2.81 -0.62 7.79
N ILE A 15 -3.92 -0.64 8.53
CA ILE A 15 -5.06 0.25 8.29
C ILE A 15 -4.65 1.71 8.49
N VAL A 16 -3.90 2.01 9.55
CA VAL A 16 -3.41 3.37 9.82
C VAL A 16 -2.49 3.85 8.68
N GLU A 17 -1.57 3.01 8.21
CA GLU A 17 -0.69 3.33 7.07
C GLU A 17 -1.48 3.57 5.79
N LEU A 18 -2.47 2.72 5.48
CA LEU A 18 -3.32 2.88 4.31
C LEU A 18 -4.16 4.17 4.40
N LEU A 19 -4.73 4.46 5.56
CA LEU A 19 -5.47 5.70 5.79
C LEU A 19 -4.59 6.92 5.59
N PHE A 20 -3.35 6.90 6.10
CA PHE A 20 -2.39 7.96 5.86
C PHE A 20 -2.14 8.18 4.36
N PHE A 21 -1.90 7.10 3.60
CA PHE A 21 -1.70 7.20 2.15
C PHE A 21 -2.95 7.66 1.40
N VAL A 22 -4.15 7.26 1.81
CA VAL A 22 -5.41 7.74 1.23
C VAL A 22 -5.58 9.25 1.44
N VAL A 23 -5.32 9.74 2.66
CA VAL A 23 -5.38 11.18 2.95
C VAL A 23 -4.34 11.94 2.12
N LEU A 24 -3.10 11.45 2.08
CA LEU A 24 -2.04 12.07 1.29
C LEU A 24 -2.37 12.09 -0.22
N PHE A 25 -2.94 11.00 -0.74
CA PHE A 25 -3.40 10.92 -2.12
C PHE A 25 -4.48 11.98 -2.40
N GLY A 26 -5.46 12.12 -1.52
CA GLY A 26 -6.51 13.14 -1.63
C GLY A 26 -5.94 14.56 -1.70
N LEU A 27 -5.02 14.91 -0.78
CA LEU A 27 -4.37 16.22 -0.76
C LEU A 27 -3.56 16.50 -2.05
N LEU A 28 -2.84 15.50 -2.56
CA LEU A 28 -2.09 15.60 -3.81
C LEU A 28 -3.03 15.76 -5.01
N PHE A 29 -4.13 15.02 -5.04
CA PHE A 29 -5.13 15.08 -6.10
C PHE A 29 -5.81 16.46 -6.16
N GLU A 30 -6.25 16.98 -5.01
CA GLU A 30 -6.78 18.35 -4.91
C GLU A 30 -5.76 19.39 -5.35
N SER A 31 -4.49 19.20 -4.96
CA SER A 31 -3.41 20.13 -5.33
C SER A 31 -3.12 20.12 -6.84
N VAL A 32 -3.24 18.97 -7.50
CA VAL A 32 -3.05 18.84 -8.96
C VAL A 32 -4.24 19.39 -9.74
N THR A 33 -5.46 19.27 -9.21
CA THR A 33 -6.69 19.73 -9.86
C THR A 33 -6.91 21.25 -9.74
N GLY A 34 -6.03 21.96 -9.03
CA GLY A 34 -6.00 23.43 -9.00
C GLY A 34 -6.61 24.04 -7.75
N SER A 35 -6.93 23.24 -6.73
CA SER A 35 -7.36 23.77 -5.42
C SER A 35 -6.13 24.28 -4.66
N GLU A 36 -6.22 25.49 -4.10
CA GLU A 36 -5.16 26.02 -3.23
C GLU A 36 -5.14 25.24 -1.91
N ASN A 37 -4.03 24.56 -1.62
CA ASN A 37 -3.82 23.81 -0.39
C ASN A 37 -2.36 23.84 0.05
N VAL A 38 -2.02 23.14 1.13
CA VAL A 38 -0.66 23.12 1.71
C VAL A 38 0.44 22.58 0.76
N LEU A 39 0.06 21.87 -0.31
CA LEU A 39 0.98 21.32 -1.31
C LEU A 39 1.08 22.17 -2.59
N SER A 40 0.31 23.26 -2.70
CA SER A 40 0.25 24.11 -3.90
C SER A 40 1.58 24.80 -4.21
N SER A 41 2.42 25.01 -3.19
CA SER A 41 3.78 25.58 -3.30
C SER A 41 4.76 24.69 -4.06
N LEU A 42 4.46 23.40 -4.20
CA LEU A 42 5.27 22.45 -4.96
C LEU A 42 5.08 22.62 -6.47
N SER A 43 6.10 22.30 -7.27
CA SER A 43 5.96 22.27 -8.73
C SER A 43 4.90 21.25 -9.16
N ARG A 44 4.19 21.54 -10.26
CA ARG A 44 3.16 20.64 -10.79
C ARG A 44 3.72 19.25 -11.12
N GLN A 45 4.95 19.21 -11.66
CA GLN A 45 5.64 17.96 -11.98
C GLN A 45 5.88 17.12 -10.73
N LEU A 46 6.32 17.75 -9.64
CA LEU A 46 6.55 17.06 -8.37
C LEU A 46 5.25 16.55 -7.76
N ARG A 47 4.16 17.32 -7.84
CA ARG A 47 2.82 16.90 -7.39
C ARG A 47 2.31 15.68 -8.15
N LEU A 48 2.46 15.67 -9.48
CA LEU A 48 2.09 14.52 -10.32
C LEU A 48 2.93 13.28 -10.02
N ALA A 49 4.25 13.44 -9.86
CA ALA A 49 5.13 12.34 -9.50
C ALA A 49 4.81 11.76 -8.13
N ALA A 50 4.56 12.62 -7.13
CA ALA A 50 4.13 12.20 -5.80
C ALA A 50 2.77 11.50 -5.83
N LEU A 51 1.80 12.00 -6.62
CA LEU A 51 0.49 11.38 -6.78
C LEU A 51 0.60 9.98 -7.40
N ALA A 52 1.41 9.82 -8.45
CA ALA A 52 1.67 8.51 -9.06
C ALA A 52 2.36 7.55 -8.08
N PHE A 53 3.34 8.04 -7.32
CA PHE A 53 4.03 7.26 -6.30
C PHE A 53 3.07 6.77 -5.21
N VAL A 54 2.30 7.68 -4.61
CA VAL A 54 1.31 7.34 -3.56
C VAL A 54 0.21 6.43 -4.12
N GLY A 55 -0.24 6.65 -5.34
CA GLY A 55 -1.17 5.74 -6.03
C GLY A 55 -0.60 4.33 -6.14
N GLY A 56 0.67 4.19 -6.54
CA GLY A 56 1.37 2.89 -6.54
C GLY A 56 1.44 2.26 -5.15
N GLN A 57 1.76 3.05 -4.13
CA GLN A 57 1.81 2.59 -2.73
C GLN A 57 0.46 2.03 -2.25
N LEU A 58 -0.67 2.61 -2.69
CA LEU A 58 -2.00 2.12 -2.35
C LEU A 58 -2.39 0.87 -3.16
N LEU A 59 -2.04 0.83 -4.45
CA LEU A 59 -2.47 -0.24 -5.35
C LEU A 59 -1.82 -1.59 -5.02
N ALA A 60 -0.55 -1.62 -4.64
CA ALA A 60 0.14 -2.87 -4.35
C ALA A 60 -0.48 -3.69 -3.19
N PRO A 61 -0.70 -3.15 -1.97
CA PRO A 61 -1.32 -3.90 -0.88
C PRO A 61 -2.77 -4.28 -1.19
N LEU A 62 -3.53 -3.41 -1.90
CA LEU A 62 -4.89 -3.73 -2.34
C LEU A 62 -4.91 -4.93 -3.30
N TRP A 63 -3.97 -4.96 -4.24
CA TRP A 63 -3.83 -6.07 -5.18
C TRP A 63 -3.44 -7.37 -4.48
N VAL A 64 -2.47 -7.33 -3.56
CA VAL A 64 -2.07 -8.49 -2.76
C VAL A 64 -3.24 -9.00 -1.90
N TYR A 65 -3.95 -8.11 -1.23
CA TYR A 65 -5.14 -8.48 -0.45
C TYR A 65 -6.20 -9.16 -1.31
N TYR A 66 -6.51 -8.59 -2.48
CA TYR A 66 -7.47 -9.17 -3.42
C TYR A 66 -7.04 -10.57 -3.92
N ASP A 67 -5.76 -10.72 -4.27
CA ASP A 67 -5.18 -11.96 -4.79
C ASP A 67 -5.08 -13.07 -3.71
N LEU A 68 -4.84 -12.71 -2.45
CA LEU A 68 -4.94 -13.62 -1.30
C LEU A 68 -6.38 -14.03 -1.01
N ARG A 69 -7.32 -13.07 -1.02
CA ARG A 69 -8.75 -13.31 -0.80
C ARG A 69 -9.31 -14.30 -1.84
N ARG A 70 -8.91 -14.14 -3.11
CA ARG A 70 -9.29 -15.04 -4.20
C ARG A 70 -8.76 -16.47 -4.01
N ARG A 71 -7.66 -16.63 -3.29
CA ARG A 71 -6.99 -17.92 -3.05
C ARG A 71 -7.28 -18.53 -1.70
N HIS A 72 -8.14 -17.89 -0.88
CA HIS A 72 -8.45 -18.31 0.48
C HIS A 72 -7.19 -18.53 1.35
N ASP A 73 -6.13 -17.75 1.09
CA ASP A 73 -4.85 -17.82 1.82
C ASP A 73 -4.79 -16.73 2.90
N SER A 74 -4.31 -17.06 4.09
CA SER A 74 -4.23 -16.18 5.26
C SER A 74 -2.90 -15.42 5.34
N GLY A 75 -2.27 -15.15 4.20
CA GLY A 75 -0.97 -14.49 4.06
C GLY A 75 -0.92 -13.01 4.44
N LEU A 76 -1.41 -12.65 5.62
CA LEU A 76 -1.57 -11.28 6.11
C LEU A 76 -0.26 -10.49 6.21
N LEU A 77 0.84 -11.18 6.50
CA LEU A 77 2.18 -10.59 6.48
C LEU A 77 2.53 -10.00 5.11
N TRP A 78 2.09 -10.61 4.01
CA TRP A 78 2.35 -10.07 2.67
C TRP A 78 1.58 -8.77 2.41
N VAL A 79 0.35 -8.66 2.93
CA VAL A 79 -0.44 -7.41 2.86
C VAL A 79 0.25 -6.31 3.64
N HIS A 80 0.74 -6.61 4.85
CA HIS A 80 1.42 -5.62 5.68
C HIS A 80 2.76 -5.17 5.08
N VAL A 81 3.62 -6.09 4.65
CA VAL A 81 4.92 -5.74 4.03
C VAL A 81 4.72 -4.94 2.73
N THR A 82 3.65 -5.22 2.00
CA THR A 82 3.29 -4.40 0.84
C THR A 82 2.67 -3.05 1.22
N ALA A 83 2.06 -2.89 2.38
CA ALA A 83 1.57 -1.59 2.84
C ALA A 83 2.68 -0.68 3.38
N MET A 84 3.81 -1.25 3.81
CA MET A 84 4.92 -0.48 4.38
C MET A 84 5.51 0.53 3.37
N PRO A 85 5.66 1.81 3.76
CA PRO A 85 6.29 2.83 2.94
C PRO A 85 7.70 2.40 2.53
N LEU A 86 8.09 2.71 1.29
CA LEU A 86 9.39 2.36 0.68
C LEU A 86 9.62 0.86 0.44
N LEU A 87 9.12 -0.01 1.33
CA LEU A 87 9.26 -1.46 1.23
C LEU A 87 8.22 -2.10 0.32
N ASN A 88 7.11 -1.41 0.04
CA ASN A 88 6.01 -1.85 -0.82
C ASN A 88 6.43 -2.60 -2.09
N VAL A 89 7.37 -2.04 -2.87
CA VAL A 89 7.85 -2.66 -4.11
C VAL A 89 8.59 -3.96 -3.82
N PHE A 90 9.47 -3.97 -2.81
CA PHE A 90 10.19 -5.16 -2.40
C PHE A 90 9.25 -6.23 -1.82
N GLY A 91 8.25 -5.81 -1.06
CA GLY A 91 7.19 -6.67 -0.55
C GLY A 91 6.40 -7.32 -1.68
N LEU A 92 6.05 -6.55 -2.70
CA LEU A 92 5.30 -7.03 -3.85
C LEU A 92 6.12 -8.02 -4.68
N LEU A 93 7.39 -7.69 -4.95
CA LEU A 93 8.32 -8.59 -5.63
C LEU A 93 8.54 -9.89 -4.85
N GLY A 94 8.70 -9.79 -3.53
CA GLY A 94 8.81 -10.95 -2.64
C GLY A 94 7.57 -11.84 -2.69
N TYR A 95 6.38 -11.22 -2.65
CA TYR A 95 5.10 -11.93 -2.77
C TYR A 95 4.95 -12.64 -4.12
N LEU A 96 5.31 -11.98 -5.23
CA LEU A 96 5.27 -12.57 -6.56
C LEU A 96 6.24 -13.75 -6.70
N ALA A 97 7.45 -13.63 -6.15
CA ALA A 97 8.43 -14.72 -6.14
C ALA A 97 7.93 -15.91 -5.31
N HIS A 98 7.36 -15.66 -4.13
CA HIS A 98 6.76 -16.68 -3.28
C HIS A 98 5.59 -17.40 -3.97
N ARG A 99 4.73 -16.63 -4.64
CA ARG A 99 3.63 -17.15 -5.46
C ARG A 99 4.11 -18.08 -6.58
N GLN A 100 5.14 -17.67 -7.32
CA GLN A 100 5.66 -18.46 -8.44
C GLN A 100 6.20 -19.81 -7.97
N ARG A 101 6.91 -19.85 -6.84
CA ARG A 101 7.44 -21.10 -6.26
C ARG A 101 6.31 -22.07 -5.88
N ARG A 102 5.28 -21.57 -5.19
CA ARG A 102 4.09 -22.38 -4.83
C ARG A 102 3.27 -22.87 -6.01
N SER A 103 3.40 -22.25 -7.19
CA SER A 103 2.67 -22.69 -8.39
C SER A 103 3.47 -23.72 -9.21
N ALA A 104 4.75 -23.91 -8.90
CA ALA A 104 5.64 -24.87 -9.54
C ALA A 104 5.77 -26.20 -8.76
N GLU A 105 5.32 -26.20 -7.50
CA GLU A 105 5.14 -27.39 -6.64
C GLU A 105 3.74 -27.99 -6.85
#